data_AF-A0A3D5CLZ9-F1
#
_entry.id   AF-A0A3D5CLZ9-F1
#
_cell.length_a   1.000
_cell.length_b   1.000
_cell.length_c   1.000
_cell.angle_alpha   90.00
_cell.angle_beta   90.00
_cell.angle_gamma   90.00
#
_symmetry.space_group_name_H-M   'P 1'
#
loop_
_entity.id
_entity.type
_entity.pdbx_description
1 polymer ?
#
loop_
_entity_poly.entity_id
_entity_poly.type
_entity_poly.pdbx_seq_one_letter_code
_entity_poly.pdbx_strand_id
1 'polypeptide(L)'
;MRHNLYLLDIDSVLIYPGGYRESFSCTINYFMRAMGWQDSNSHQSAAQVFEAHGITNEWDMCAICLSGLFVAVAVNMPDLPFANSVLDALDIVKTSGIPRQEVNFSQLAYEVAMDIKPSETHLPALAALRVFNRIIRSNCDPKIHDPIRVLITHILSNARDIEKSRTMSIFQNYALGSVNFVKTYSMPSPFETSSLIVEHDVPVLSSSNCEKLLSESVKKEIRPVVFTARPSLAPRGVHDEAHYYSPEAELAVELVGLESIPMIGSGRTEWLAWETGDDPNSLIKPALIHALAAIGAAISEDEVSGLMAADMFLKKGILSGPLSDLVGKDLFVTVFEDSARSIESVSEVLGLLRDFGVESRLCAKGIAVDREKRRLLSAAGATLFDDINLAITN
;
A
#
# COMPACT_ATOMS: atom_id res chain seq x y z
N MET A 1 -4.40 -25.31 -25.64
CA MET A 1 -4.67 -25.47 -24.19
C MET A 1 -4.84 -24.07 -23.61
N ARG A 2 -5.74 -23.88 -22.64
CA ARG A 2 -6.09 -22.56 -22.08
C ARG A 2 -5.59 -22.44 -20.63
N HIS A 3 -5.00 -21.29 -20.30
CA HIS A 3 -4.68 -20.89 -18.93
C HIS A 3 -5.79 -19.98 -18.41
N ASN A 4 -6.49 -20.40 -17.35
CA ASN A 4 -7.44 -19.54 -16.62
C ASN A 4 -6.77 -19.06 -15.35
N LEU A 5 -6.41 -17.77 -15.28
CA LEU A 5 -5.74 -17.18 -14.13
C LEU A 5 -6.70 -16.30 -13.35
N TYR A 6 -6.66 -16.38 -12.02
CA TYR A 6 -7.45 -15.54 -11.12
C TYR A 6 -6.50 -14.66 -10.32
N LEU A 7 -6.48 -13.36 -10.59
CA LEU A 7 -5.70 -12.39 -9.80
C LEU A 7 -6.62 -11.80 -8.73
N LEU A 8 -6.26 -12.03 -7.47
CA LEU A 8 -7.08 -11.68 -6.30
C LEU A 8 -6.38 -10.58 -5.50
N ASP A 9 -7.00 -9.40 -5.43
CA ASP A 9 -6.57 -8.36 -4.49
C ASP A 9 -7.00 -8.66 -3.06
N ILE A 10 -6.33 -8.05 -2.07
CA ILE A 10 -6.64 -8.27 -0.65
C ILE A 10 -7.64 -7.25 -0.13
N ASP A 11 -7.23 -5.99 -0.10
CA ASP A 11 -7.93 -4.96 0.68
C ASP A 11 -9.22 -4.55 -0.02
N SER A 12 -10.33 -4.56 0.72
CA SER A 12 -11.70 -4.35 0.19
C SER A 12 -12.17 -5.38 -0.85
N VAL A 13 -11.43 -6.49 -1.05
CA VAL A 13 -11.80 -7.59 -1.94
C VAL A 13 -11.91 -8.90 -1.16
N LEU A 14 -10.79 -9.43 -0.69
CA LEU A 14 -10.76 -10.66 0.12
C LEU A 14 -11.08 -10.37 1.59
N ILE A 15 -10.73 -9.18 2.08
CA ILE A 15 -10.95 -8.75 3.46
C ILE A 15 -11.45 -7.31 3.54
N TYR A 16 -12.05 -6.94 4.67
CA TYR A 16 -12.18 -5.56 5.11
C TYR A 16 -10.93 -5.18 5.92
N PRO A 17 -10.17 -4.15 5.52
CA PRO A 17 -8.87 -3.81 6.13
C PRO A 17 -9.03 -2.96 7.40
N GLY A 18 -9.77 -3.46 8.39
CA GLY A 18 -10.07 -2.72 9.62
C GLY A 18 -8.82 -2.39 10.45
N GLY A 19 -7.81 -3.26 10.42
CA GLY A 19 -6.57 -3.09 11.17
C GLY A 19 -5.76 -1.87 10.74
N TYR A 20 -5.68 -1.57 9.45
CA TYR A 20 -5.00 -0.36 8.97
C TYR A 20 -5.73 0.91 9.31
N ARG A 21 -7.06 0.91 9.21
CA ARG A 21 -7.88 2.08 9.59
C ARG A 21 -7.68 2.44 11.04
N GLU A 22 -7.67 1.43 11.91
CA GLU A 22 -7.45 1.63 13.33
C GLU A 22 -5.99 2.00 13.63
N SER A 23 -5.02 1.35 12.98
CA SER A 23 -3.58 1.66 13.15
C SER A 23 -3.24 3.08 12.73
N PHE A 24 -3.79 3.57 11.62
CA PHE A 24 -3.67 4.95 11.19
C PHE A 24 -4.23 5.91 12.25
N SER A 25 -5.45 5.64 12.72
CA SER A 25 -6.13 6.49 13.71
C SER A 25 -5.37 6.54 15.04
N CYS A 26 -4.97 5.37 15.55
CA CYS A 26 -4.14 5.24 16.74
C CYS A 26 -2.80 5.95 16.61
N THR A 27 -2.18 5.95 15.42
CA THR A 27 -0.92 6.64 15.16
C THR A 27 -1.08 8.16 15.23
N ILE A 28 -2.13 8.72 14.64
CA ILE A 28 -2.39 10.17 14.73
C ILE A 28 -2.65 10.56 16.19
N ASN A 29 -3.50 9.81 16.90
CA ASN A 29 -3.77 10.06 18.31
C ASN A 29 -2.51 9.90 19.20
N TYR A 30 -1.61 8.96 18.89
CA TYR A 30 -0.32 8.85 19.57
C TYR A 30 0.46 10.16 19.53
N PHE A 31 0.60 10.77 18.34
CA PHE A 31 1.31 12.04 18.21
C PHE A 31 0.56 13.22 18.81
N MET A 32 -0.78 13.24 18.76
CA MET A 32 -1.57 14.25 19.44
C MET A 32 -1.34 14.22 20.96
N ARG A 33 -1.34 13.02 21.57
CA ARG A 33 -1.01 12.85 22.99
C ARG A 33 0.43 13.25 23.29
N ALA A 34 1.37 12.93 22.40
CA ALA A 34 2.76 13.36 22.53
C ALA A 34 2.92 14.89 22.49
N MET A 35 2.07 15.60 21.74
CA MET A 35 1.98 17.07 21.75
C MET A 35 1.23 17.64 22.98
N GLY A 36 0.73 16.80 23.88
CA GLY A 36 -0.05 17.22 25.06
C GLY A 36 -1.53 17.45 24.80
N TRP A 37 -2.06 17.00 23.66
CA TRP A 37 -3.47 17.12 23.31
C TRP A 37 -4.27 15.86 23.63
N GLN A 38 -5.59 16.02 23.71
CA GLN A 38 -6.52 14.89 23.84
C GLN A 38 -6.76 14.23 22.48
N ASP A 39 -7.13 12.95 22.51
CA ASP A 39 -7.52 12.19 21.33
C ASP A 39 -8.66 12.89 20.57
N SER A 40 -8.70 12.65 19.26
CA SER A 40 -9.73 13.18 18.37
C SER A 40 -10.20 12.11 17.41
N ASN A 41 -11.41 12.27 16.89
CA ASN A 41 -11.93 11.44 15.79
C ASN A 41 -11.87 12.17 14.44
N SER A 42 -11.28 13.37 14.38
CA SER A 42 -11.22 14.20 13.16
C SER A 42 -10.45 13.55 12.00
N HIS A 43 -9.70 12.48 12.26
CA HIS A 43 -8.93 11.73 11.26
C HIS A 43 -9.57 10.39 10.86
N GLN A 44 -10.68 9.95 11.47
CA GLN A 44 -11.26 8.61 11.25
C GLN A 44 -11.63 8.34 9.78
N SER A 45 -11.96 9.37 9.00
CA SER A 45 -12.21 9.26 7.55
C SER A 45 -11.03 9.68 6.68
N ALA A 46 -9.93 10.18 7.26
CA ALA A 46 -8.86 10.80 6.50
C ALA A 46 -8.16 9.78 5.58
N ALA A 47 -7.87 8.57 6.08
CA ALA A 47 -7.22 7.52 5.28
C ALA A 47 -8.03 7.17 4.00
N GLN A 48 -9.36 7.09 4.11
CA GLN A 48 -10.23 6.83 2.96
C GLN A 48 -10.17 7.97 1.93
N VAL A 49 -10.07 9.22 2.39
CA VAL A 49 -9.94 10.39 1.52
C VAL A 49 -8.56 10.44 0.84
N PHE A 50 -7.49 10.09 1.55
CA PHE A 50 -6.16 9.94 0.95
C PHE A 50 -6.17 8.90 -0.18
N GLU A 51 -6.74 7.72 0.05
CA GLU A 51 -6.84 6.66 -0.95
C GLU A 51 -7.69 7.06 -2.16
N ALA A 52 -8.84 7.71 -1.94
CA ALA A 52 -9.68 8.22 -3.01
C ALA A 52 -8.93 9.18 -3.93
N HIS A 53 -7.91 9.87 -3.40
CA HIS A 53 -7.02 10.75 -4.14
C HIS A 53 -5.70 10.11 -4.59
N GLY A 54 -5.59 8.77 -4.50
CA GLY A 54 -4.44 8.01 -5.00
C GLY A 54 -3.21 8.01 -4.09
N ILE A 55 -3.35 8.46 -2.84
CA ILE A 55 -2.31 8.34 -1.81
C ILE A 55 -2.69 7.11 -0.98
N THR A 56 -2.12 5.96 -1.29
CA THR A 56 -2.61 4.66 -0.77
C THR A 56 -1.68 3.99 0.23
N ASN A 57 -0.54 4.60 0.56
CA ASN A 57 0.40 4.06 1.54
C ASN A 57 0.25 4.81 2.87
N GLU A 58 -0.13 4.10 3.93
CA GLU A 58 -0.40 4.65 5.26
C GLU A 58 0.84 5.25 5.92
N TRP A 59 2.04 4.79 5.56
CA TRP A 59 3.30 5.34 6.09
C TRP A 59 3.48 6.80 5.63
N ASP A 60 3.15 7.08 4.36
CA ASP A 60 3.09 8.45 3.85
C ASP A 60 1.94 9.23 4.47
N MET A 61 0.74 8.66 4.56
CA MET A 61 -0.41 9.36 5.16
C MET A 61 -0.11 9.81 6.59
N CYS A 62 0.49 8.95 7.41
CA CYS A 62 0.88 9.28 8.79
C CYS A 62 1.93 10.39 8.83
N ALA A 63 2.96 10.33 7.97
CA ALA A 63 4.00 11.35 7.87
C ALA A 63 3.44 12.70 7.42
N ILE A 64 2.50 12.70 6.46
CA ILE A 64 1.80 13.90 5.98
C ILE A 64 0.93 14.49 7.09
N CYS A 65 0.18 13.67 7.82
CA CYS A 65 -0.67 14.14 8.90
C CYS A 65 0.14 14.74 10.06
N LEU A 66 1.22 14.08 10.50
CA LEU A 66 2.10 14.62 11.52
C LEU A 66 2.73 15.96 11.07
N SER A 67 3.17 16.03 9.82
CA SER A 67 3.69 17.26 9.21
C SER A 67 2.65 18.38 9.22
N GLY A 68 1.40 18.06 8.89
CA GLY A 68 0.27 19.00 8.94
C GLY A 68 0.03 19.56 10.33
N LEU A 69 0.11 18.73 11.38
CA LEU A 69 -0.01 19.18 12.78
C LEU A 69 1.09 20.17 13.14
N PHE A 70 2.36 19.87 12.83
CA PHE A 70 3.47 20.79 13.11
C PHE A 70 3.39 22.09 12.31
N VAL A 71 2.98 22.02 11.04
CA VAL A 71 2.76 23.23 10.22
C VAL A 71 1.64 24.08 10.79
N ALA A 72 0.55 23.48 11.25
CA ALA A 72 -0.54 24.23 11.90
C ALA A 72 -0.06 24.94 13.18
N VAL A 73 0.78 24.28 13.99
CA VAL A 73 1.42 24.94 15.14
C VAL A 73 2.30 26.10 14.68
N ALA A 74 3.16 25.90 13.69
CA ALA A 74 4.09 26.93 13.21
C ALA A 74 3.38 28.16 12.62
N VAL A 75 2.24 27.96 11.94
CA VAL A 75 1.43 29.07 11.40
C VAL A 75 0.76 29.88 12.50
N ASN A 76 0.23 29.21 13.54
CA ASN A 76 -0.52 29.89 14.60
C ASN A 76 0.37 30.39 15.76
N MET A 77 1.59 29.85 15.89
CA MET A 77 2.57 30.21 16.91
C MET A 77 3.91 30.56 16.24
N PRO A 78 4.00 31.72 15.57
CA PRO A 78 5.17 32.08 14.76
C PRO A 78 6.47 32.22 15.56
N ASP A 79 6.37 32.54 16.85
CA ASP A 79 7.55 32.72 17.73
C ASP A 79 8.03 31.42 18.40
N LEU A 80 7.38 30.27 18.12
CA LEU A 80 7.75 29.00 18.74
C LEU A 80 9.06 28.47 18.14
N PRO A 81 10.12 28.24 18.95
CA PRO A 81 11.38 27.73 18.44
C PRO A 81 11.27 26.24 18.16
N PHE A 82 11.08 25.85 16.89
CA PHE A 82 11.05 24.43 16.53
C PHE A 82 12.43 23.79 16.58
N ALA A 83 12.46 22.53 17.02
CA ALA A 83 13.62 21.66 16.86
C ALA A 83 13.60 20.95 15.50
N ASN A 84 14.77 20.46 15.08
CA ASN A 84 14.94 19.70 13.84
C ASN A 84 14.61 18.20 14.00
N SER A 85 14.43 17.72 15.23
CA SER A 85 14.08 16.33 15.53
C SER A 85 12.59 16.22 15.90
N VAL A 86 11.97 15.09 15.58
CA VAL A 86 10.55 14.85 15.88
C VAL A 86 10.30 14.85 17.39
N LEU A 87 11.14 14.17 18.17
CA LEU A 87 10.93 14.04 19.61
C LEU A 87 11.06 15.39 20.33
N ASP A 88 12.10 16.16 20.02
CA ASP A 88 12.30 17.48 20.62
C ASP A 88 11.17 18.44 20.21
N ALA A 89 10.71 18.36 18.96
CA ALA A 89 9.59 19.18 18.50
C ALA A 89 8.28 18.83 19.22
N LEU A 90 8.00 17.54 19.46
CA LEU A 90 6.85 17.12 20.26
C LEU A 90 6.94 17.67 21.69
N ASP A 91 8.11 17.56 22.33
CA ASP A 91 8.33 18.06 23.69
C ASP A 91 8.18 19.58 23.78
N ILE A 92 8.65 20.32 22.78
CA ILE A 92 8.47 21.79 22.71
C ILE A 92 6.99 22.15 22.64
N VAL A 93 6.22 21.50 21.77
CA VAL A 93 4.77 21.76 21.67
C VAL A 93 4.06 21.46 22.99
N LYS A 94 4.37 20.30 23.59
CA LYS A 94 3.78 19.86 24.85
C LYS A 94 4.10 20.80 26.02
N THR A 95 5.36 21.15 26.20
CA THR A 95 5.83 22.01 27.31
C THR A 95 5.37 23.45 27.17
N SER A 96 5.15 23.92 25.94
CA SER A 96 4.62 25.26 25.67
C SER A 96 3.12 25.40 25.96
N GLY A 97 2.41 24.29 26.23
CA GLY A 97 0.98 24.31 26.57
C GLY A 97 0.10 24.85 25.44
N ILE A 98 0.54 24.68 24.19
CA ILE A 98 -0.17 25.19 23.01
C ILE A 98 -1.51 24.47 22.88
N PRO A 99 -2.63 25.18 22.69
CA PRO A 99 -3.92 24.55 22.49
C PRO A 99 -3.92 23.68 21.24
N ARG A 100 -4.80 22.67 21.20
CA ARG A 100 -4.93 21.77 20.06
C ARG A 100 -5.11 22.56 18.76
N GLN A 101 -4.31 22.23 17.76
CA GLN A 101 -4.46 22.75 16.41
C GLN A 101 -5.42 21.86 15.62
N GLU A 102 -6.40 22.47 14.95
CA GLU A 102 -7.31 21.74 14.06
C GLU A 102 -6.70 21.65 12.66
N VAL A 103 -6.54 20.44 12.14
CA VAL A 103 -6.11 20.19 10.77
C VAL A 103 -7.22 19.45 10.04
N ASN A 104 -7.66 20.01 8.90
CA ASN A 104 -8.56 19.33 8.00
C ASN A 104 -7.76 18.36 7.12
N PHE A 105 -7.60 17.12 7.59
CA PHE A 105 -6.82 16.10 6.89
C PHE A 105 -7.41 15.72 5.53
N SER A 106 -8.74 15.81 5.35
CA SER A 106 -9.38 15.58 4.06
C SER A 106 -9.00 16.64 3.03
N GLN A 107 -9.01 17.91 3.43
CA GLN A 107 -8.55 19.01 2.58
C GLN A 107 -7.05 18.89 2.27
N LEU A 108 -6.24 18.50 3.27
CA LEU A 108 -4.81 18.26 3.08
C LEU A 108 -4.55 17.15 2.06
N ALA A 109 -5.27 16.03 2.13
CA ALA A 109 -5.17 14.93 1.18
C ALA A 109 -5.42 15.40 -0.26
N TYR A 110 -6.48 16.20 -0.47
CA TYR A 110 -6.79 16.80 -1.77
C TYR A 110 -5.65 17.71 -2.26
N GLU A 111 -5.13 18.60 -1.41
CA GLU A 111 -4.06 19.53 -1.77
C GLU A 111 -2.76 18.83 -2.13
N VAL A 112 -2.39 17.78 -1.39
CA VAL A 112 -1.23 16.95 -1.71
C VAL A 112 -1.42 16.28 -3.06
N ALA A 113 -2.58 15.66 -3.29
CA ALA A 113 -2.85 14.94 -4.53
C ALA A 113 -2.82 15.85 -5.77
N MET A 114 -3.31 17.08 -5.65
CA MET A 114 -3.23 18.09 -6.73
C MET A 114 -1.79 18.51 -7.06
N ASP A 115 -0.84 18.29 -6.16
CA ASP A 115 0.57 18.60 -6.37
C ASP A 115 1.39 17.39 -6.82
N ILE A 116 0.81 16.17 -6.86
CA ILE A 116 1.48 14.97 -7.36
C ILE A 116 1.63 15.08 -8.87
N LYS A 117 2.88 14.97 -9.35
CA LYS A 117 3.16 14.93 -10.78
C LYS A 117 2.91 13.52 -11.33
N PRO A 118 2.61 13.37 -12.64
CA PRO A 118 2.43 12.06 -13.26
C PRO A 118 3.61 11.10 -13.05
N SER A 119 4.85 11.60 -13.01
CA SER A 119 6.05 10.79 -12.75
C SER A 119 6.31 10.47 -11.28
N GLU A 120 5.54 11.05 -10.37
CA GLU A 120 5.77 11.02 -8.91
C GLU A 120 4.60 10.33 -8.19
N THR A 121 3.77 9.54 -8.88
CA THR A 121 2.57 8.94 -8.26
C THR A 121 2.89 7.97 -7.12
N HIS A 122 4.13 7.47 -7.04
CA HIS A 122 4.62 6.63 -5.95
C HIS A 122 5.26 7.44 -4.80
N LEU A 123 5.34 8.79 -4.90
CA LEU A 123 6.04 9.68 -3.97
C LEU A 123 5.14 10.81 -3.41
N PRO A 124 4.03 10.48 -2.72
CA PRO A 124 3.13 11.49 -2.17
C PRO A 124 3.79 12.39 -1.11
N ALA A 125 4.75 11.88 -0.34
CA ALA A 125 5.52 12.67 0.62
C ALA A 125 6.31 13.83 -0.03
N LEU A 126 6.78 13.65 -1.27
CA LEU A 126 7.47 14.70 -2.02
C LEU A 126 6.52 15.82 -2.44
N ALA A 127 5.29 15.46 -2.86
CA ALA A 127 4.24 16.44 -3.15
C ALA A 127 3.80 17.18 -1.89
N ALA A 128 3.64 16.47 -0.76
CA ALA A 128 3.31 17.08 0.52
C ALA A 128 4.38 18.08 0.98
N LEU A 129 5.67 17.77 0.80
CA LEU A 129 6.75 18.68 1.13
C LEU A 129 6.64 20.00 0.36
N ARG A 130 6.21 19.96 -0.92
CA ARG A 130 5.98 21.18 -1.71
C ARG A 130 4.78 21.98 -1.19
N VAL A 131 3.68 21.31 -0.86
CA VAL A 131 2.50 21.94 -0.24
C VAL A 131 2.89 22.65 1.06
N PHE A 132 3.55 21.96 1.99
CA PHE A 132 3.95 22.54 3.26
C PHE A 132 4.97 23.68 3.10
N ASN A 133 5.94 23.55 2.20
CA ASN A 133 6.87 24.66 1.92
C ASN A 133 6.15 25.92 1.42
N ARG A 134 5.08 25.78 0.62
CA ARG A 134 4.26 26.93 0.20
C ARG A 134 3.51 27.55 1.38
N ILE A 135 2.89 26.73 2.23
CA ILE A 135 2.17 27.19 3.42
C ILE A 135 3.11 27.94 4.37
N ILE A 136 4.25 27.34 4.71
CA ILE A 136 5.23 27.95 5.61
C ILE A 136 5.72 29.29 5.02
N ARG A 137 6.18 29.32 3.76
CA ARG A 137 6.67 30.56 3.13
C ARG A 137 5.64 31.70 3.10
N SER A 138 4.36 31.36 3.05
CA SER A 138 3.28 32.35 2.94
C SER A 138 2.83 32.90 4.30
N ASN A 139 3.08 32.17 5.39
CA ASN A 139 2.50 32.47 6.71
C ASN A 139 3.55 32.70 7.81
N CYS A 140 4.82 32.39 7.54
CA CYS A 140 5.85 32.29 8.56
C CYS A 140 7.09 33.15 8.20
N ASP A 141 7.76 33.76 9.20
CA ASP A 141 9.00 34.53 8.97
C ASP A 141 10.16 33.60 8.54
N PRO A 142 10.80 33.83 7.39
CA PRO A 142 11.89 32.98 6.92
C PRO A 142 13.01 32.72 7.94
N LYS A 143 13.36 33.68 8.79
CA LYS A 143 14.45 33.54 9.77
C LYS A 143 14.09 32.65 10.95
N ILE A 144 12.82 32.61 11.33
CA ILE A 144 12.35 31.85 12.50
C ILE A 144 12.00 30.41 12.09
N HIS A 145 11.64 30.19 10.82
CA HIS A 145 10.99 28.96 10.38
C HIS A 145 11.85 28.03 9.51
N ASP A 146 13.15 28.28 9.38
CA ASP A 146 14.06 27.27 8.80
C ASP A 146 14.06 25.94 9.59
N PRO A 147 14.02 25.91 10.95
CA PRO A 147 13.93 24.67 11.70
C PRO A 147 12.68 23.83 11.39
N ILE A 148 11.50 24.45 11.26
CA ILE A 148 10.28 23.71 10.87
C ILE A 148 10.43 23.12 9.46
N ARG A 149 11.03 23.85 8.51
CA ARG A 149 11.28 23.31 7.16
C ARG A 149 12.22 22.11 7.19
N VAL A 150 13.25 22.13 8.04
CA VAL A 150 14.16 20.99 8.24
C VAL A 150 13.41 19.81 8.86
N LEU A 151 12.60 20.03 9.89
CA LEU A 151 11.78 18.99 10.53
C LEU A 151 10.82 18.32 9.54
N ILE A 152 10.05 19.11 8.77
CA ILE A 152 9.10 18.57 7.79
C ILE A 152 9.82 17.81 6.67
N THR A 153 10.98 18.32 6.22
CA THR A 153 11.82 17.61 5.24
C THR A 153 12.30 16.28 5.82
N HIS A 154 12.70 16.24 7.10
CA HIS A 154 13.12 15.02 7.77
C HIS A 154 11.98 14.01 7.91
N ILE A 155 10.78 14.43 8.33
CA ILE A 155 9.63 13.54 8.47
C ILE A 155 9.26 12.93 7.11
N LEU A 156 9.12 13.75 6.08
CA LEU A 156 8.60 13.31 4.78
C LEU A 156 9.63 12.54 3.95
N SER A 157 10.90 12.95 3.96
CA SER A 157 11.96 12.25 3.19
C SER A 157 12.27 10.87 3.74
N ASN A 158 11.93 10.61 5.00
CA ASN A 158 12.17 9.33 5.65
C ASN A 158 10.88 8.54 5.88
N ALA A 159 9.73 8.93 5.34
CA ALA A 159 8.42 8.37 5.71
C ALA A 159 8.35 6.83 5.69
N ARG A 160 9.09 6.18 4.79
CA ARG A 160 9.12 4.73 4.56
C ARG A 160 10.39 4.02 5.08
N ASP A 161 11.22 4.69 5.89
CA ASP A 161 12.44 4.11 6.48
C ASP A 161 12.17 3.76 7.95
N ILE A 162 12.12 2.47 8.32
CA ILE A 162 11.74 2.06 9.68
C ILE A 162 12.71 2.55 10.77
N GLU A 163 14.00 2.72 10.43
CA GLU A 163 15.01 3.15 11.40
C GLU A 163 14.91 4.65 11.67
N LYS A 164 14.52 5.44 10.66
CA LYS A 164 14.47 6.90 10.73
C LYS A 164 13.06 7.46 10.97
N SER A 165 12.02 6.77 10.52
CA SER A 165 10.63 7.21 10.54
C SER A 165 9.94 6.88 11.84
N ARG A 166 9.68 7.91 12.66
CA ARG A 166 8.84 7.73 13.85
C ARG A 166 7.39 7.41 13.51
N THR A 167 6.84 7.97 12.44
CA THR A 167 5.46 7.68 12.03
C THR A 167 5.31 6.24 11.57
N MET A 168 6.24 5.73 10.76
CA MET A 168 6.22 4.32 10.35
C MET A 168 6.40 3.39 11.54
N SER A 169 7.37 3.65 12.42
CA SER A 169 7.62 2.80 13.60
C SER A 169 6.40 2.69 14.51
N ILE A 170 5.71 3.80 14.79
CA ILE A 170 4.49 3.79 15.61
C ILE A 170 3.34 3.09 14.88
N PHE A 171 3.13 3.38 13.59
CA PHE A 171 2.10 2.72 12.79
C PHE A 171 2.30 1.21 12.73
N GLN A 172 3.52 0.78 12.40
CA GLN A 172 3.88 -0.63 12.30
C GLN A 172 3.74 -1.36 13.64
N ASN A 173 4.04 -0.69 14.75
CA ASN A 173 3.84 -1.29 16.07
C ASN A 173 2.36 -1.55 16.37
N TYR A 174 1.46 -0.63 16.01
CA TYR A 174 0.01 -0.84 16.12
C TYR A 174 -0.47 -1.92 15.15
N ALA A 175 -0.05 -1.86 13.89
CA ALA A 175 -0.48 -2.78 12.84
C ALA A 175 -0.10 -4.24 13.17
N LEU A 176 1.18 -4.48 13.46
CA LEU A 176 1.73 -5.82 13.71
C LEU A 176 1.59 -6.28 15.16
N GLY A 177 1.46 -5.37 16.12
CA GLY A 177 1.64 -5.67 17.54
C GLY A 177 3.11 -5.75 17.94
N SER A 178 3.41 -5.61 19.23
CA SER A 178 4.78 -5.51 19.75
C SER A 178 5.63 -6.75 19.44
N VAL A 179 5.06 -7.95 19.54
CA VAL A 179 5.77 -9.22 19.29
C VAL A 179 6.20 -9.34 17.83
N ASN A 180 5.28 -9.13 16.88
CA ASN A 180 5.62 -9.24 15.46
C ASN A 180 6.48 -8.06 15.00
N PHE A 181 6.30 -6.85 15.56
CA PHE A 181 7.18 -5.72 15.29
C PHE A 181 8.65 -6.06 15.60
N VAL A 182 8.94 -6.59 16.80
CA VAL A 182 10.30 -6.98 17.20
C VAL A 182 10.84 -8.07 16.29
N LYS A 183 10.00 -9.06 15.94
CA LYS A 183 10.38 -10.15 15.04
C LYS A 183 10.71 -9.66 13.63
N THR A 184 9.91 -8.74 13.09
CA THR A 184 10.05 -8.21 11.72
C THR A 184 11.25 -7.30 11.59
N TYR A 185 11.40 -6.34 12.50
CA TYR A 185 12.36 -5.25 12.36
C TYR A 185 13.64 -5.46 13.17
N SER A 186 13.70 -6.47 14.04
CA SER A 186 14.81 -6.67 14.99
C SER A 186 15.08 -5.43 15.85
N MET A 187 14.06 -4.60 16.06
CA MET A 187 14.10 -3.37 16.83
C MET A 187 13.21 -3.51 18.07
N PRO A 188 13.53 -2.84 19.18
CA PRO A 188 12.63 -2.76 20.32
C PRO A 188 11.29 -2.14 19.89
N SER A 189 10.20 -2.76 20.30
CA SER A 189 8.86 -2.18 20.12
C SER A 189 8.78 -0.83 20.86
N PRO A 190 8.19 0.21 20.23
CA PRO A 190 7.97 1.49 20.90
C PRO A 190 7.09 1.41 22.15
N PHE A 191 6.13 0.47 22.19
CA PHE A 191 5.22 0.23 23.31
C PHE A 191 4.49 -1.12 23.14
N GLU A 192 4.08 -1.73 24.25
CA GLU A 192 3.33 -2.99 24.21
C GLU A 192 1.91 -2.80 23.64
N THR A 193 1.55 -3.62 22.66
CA THR A 193 0.21 -3.65 22.06
C THR A 193 -0.01 -4.96 21.31
N SER A 194 -1.28 -5.39 21.22
CA SER A 194 -1.70 -6.44 20.29
C SER A 194 -1.70 -5.94 18.84
N SER A 195 -1.78 -6.89 17.89
CA SER A 195 -1.86 -6.60 16.46
C SER A 195 -3.26 -6.15 16.07
N LEU A 196 -3.40 -4.91 15.64
CA LEU A 196 -4.69 -4.41 15.14
C LEU A 196 -5.09 -5.06 13.81
N ILE A 197 -4.14 -5.51 13.00
CA ILE A 197 -4.44 -6.32 11.80
C ILE A 197 -5.19 -7.59 12.21
N VAL A 198 -4.64 -8.34 13.16
CA VAL A 198 -5.27 -9.60 13.61
C VAL A 198 -6.61 -9.35 14.31
N GLU A 199 -6.73 -8.25 15.06
CA GLU A 199 -7.95 -7.97 15.83
C GLU A 199 -9.09 -7.36 15.01
N HIS A 200 -8.79 -6.67 13.90
CA HIS A 200 -9.77 -5.82 13.21
C HIS A 200 -9.92 -6.09 11.71
N ASP A 201 -9.03 -6.85 11.07
CA ASP A 201 -9.31 -7.33 9.71
C ASP A 201 -10.42 -8.39 9.73
N VAL A 202 -11.32 -8.32 8.76
CA VAL A 202 -12.49 -9.21 8.68
C VAL A 202 -12.51 -9.89 7.32
N PRO A 203 -12.61 -11.23 7.24
CA PRO A 203 -12.72 -11.93 5.96
C PRO A 203 -14.03 -11.58 5.27
N VAL A 204 -13.94 -11.21 3.98
CA VAL A 204 -15.09 -10.98 3.10
C VAL A 204 -15.34 -12.22 2.24
N LEU A 205 -14.27 -12.93 1.85
CA LEU A 205 -14.39 -14.22 1.17
C LEU A 205 -15.05 -15.26 2.09
N SER A 206 -16.14 -15.86 1.62
CA SER A 206 -16.82 -16.94 2.35
C SER A 206 -16.02 -18.23 2.31
N SER A 207 -16.13 -19.05 3.36
CA SER A 207 -15.47 -20.35 3.45
C SER A 207 -15.81 -21.26 2.25
N SER A 208 -17.05 -21.25 1.77
CA SER A 208 -17.45 -22.04 0.59
C SER A 208 -16.75 -21.60 -0.70
N ASN A 209 -16.54 -20.31 -0.90
CA ASN A 209 -15.81 -19.82 -2.08
C ASN A 209 -14.30 -20.02 -1.93
N CYS A 210 -13.76 -19.92 -0.71
CA CYS A 210 -12.38 -20.33 -0.44
C CYS A 210 -12.14 -21.79 -0.81
N GLU A 211 -12.96 -22.71 -0.30
CA GLU A 211 -12.89 -24.14 -0.64
C GLU A 211 -13.02 -24.39 -2.15
N LYS A 212 -13.92 -23.66 -2.82
CA LYS A 212 -14.07 -23.72 -4.28
C LYS A 212 -12.79 -23.30 -5.00
N LEU A 213 -12.22 -22.14 -4.68
CA LEU A 213 -10.98 -21.65 -5.29
C LEU A 213 -9.84 -22.65 -5.13
N LEU A 214 -9.67 -23.21 -3.92
CA LEU A 214 -8.66 -24.21 -3.65
C LEU A 214 -8.90 -25.52 -4.42
N SER A 215 -10.15 -26.01 -4.47
CA SER A 215 -10.50 -27.23 -5.20
C SER A 215 -10.26 -27.10 -6.71
N GLU A 216 -10.67 -25.99 -7.30
CA GLU A 216 -10.48 -25.72 -8.74
C GLU A 216 -8.99 -25.48 -9.08
N SER A 217 -8.23 -24.88 -8.15
CA SER A 217 -6.77 -24.74 -8.25
C SER A 217 -6.06 -26.10 -8.28
N VAL A 218 -6.41 -27.02 -7.36
CA VAL A 218 -5.84 -28.38 -7.32
C VAL A 218 -6.13 -29.14 -8.63
N LYS A 219 -7.32 -28.96 -9.19
CA LYS A 219 -7.72 -29.55 -10.48
C LYS A 219 -7.09 -28.84 -11.69
N LYS A 220 -6.37 -27.73 -11.49
CA LYS A 220 -5.80 -26.86 -12.53
C LYS A 220 -6.85 -26.28 -13.49
N GLU A 221 -8.11 -26.22 -13.05
CA GLU A 221 -9.22 -25.59 -13.80
C GLU A 221 -9.06 -24.07 -13.80
N ILE A 222 -8.60 -23.55 -12.67
CA ILE A 222 -8.09 -22.19 -12.49
C ILE A 222 -6.68 -22.24 -11.91
N ARG A 223 -5.96 -21.12 -12.01
CA ARG A 223 -4.67 -20.88 -11.37
C ARG A 223 -4.75 -19.54 -10.64
N PRO A 224 -5.16 -19.53 -9.37
CA PRO A 224 -5.28 -18.31 -8.61
C PRO A 224 -3.90 -17.81 -8.16
N VAL A 225 -3.81 -16.51 -7.94
CA VAL A 225 -2.66 -15.83 -7.35
C VAL A 225 -3.16 -14.62 -6.59
N VAL A 226 -2.58 -14.36 -5.43
CA VAL A 226 -2.82 -13.11 -4.70
C VAL A 226 -1.93 -12.02 -5.30
N PHE A 227 -2.52 -10.89 -5.62
CA PHE A 227 -1.90 -9.73 -6.26
C PHE A 227 -2.25 -8.50 -5.45
N THR A 228 -1.34 -7.97 -4.62
CA THR A 228 -1.66 -6.94 -3.63
C THR A 228 -0.56 -5.90 -3.47
N ALA A 229 -0.92 -4.65 -3.17
CA ALA A 229 0.06 -3.63 -2.76
C ALA A 229 0.42 -3.71 -1.27
N ARG A 230 -0.28 -4.54 -0.51
CA ARG A 230 -0.05 -4.73 0.93
C ARG A 230 1.39 -5.24 1.17
N PRO A 231 2.09 -4.71 2.19
CA PRO A 231 3.39 -5.25 2.59
C PRO A 231 3.34 -6.74 2.83
N SER A 232 4.39 -7.43 2.42
CA SER A 232 4.47 -8.88 2.48
C SER A 232 5.89 -9.29 2.80
N LEU A 233 6.11 -10.56 3.13
CA LEU A 233 7.45 -11.15 3.14
C LEU A 233 8.15 -11.06 1.76
N ALA A 234 9.42 -11.46 1.69
CA ALA A 234 10.08 -11.82 0.43
C ALA A 234 9.41 -13.06 -0.21
N PRO A 235 9.72 -13.41 -1.48
CA PRO A 235 9.14 -14.59 -2.12
C PRO A 235 9.35 -15.88 -1.33
N ARG A 236 8.40 -16.82 -1.41
CA ARG A 236 8.50 -18.11 -0.71
C ARG A 236 9.81 -18.83 -1.05
N GLY A 237 10.48 -19.35 -0.01
CA GLY A 237 11.75 -20.08 -0.15
C GLY A 237 12.99 -19.18 -0.27
N VAL A 238 12.83 -17.86 -0.32
CA VAL A 238 13.93 -16.90 -0.25
C VAL A 238 14.24 -16.59 1.21
N HIS A 239 15.52 -16.63 1.56
CA HIS A 239 16.04 -16.14 2.83
C HIS A 239 16.80 -14.84 2.56
N ASP A 240 16.20 -13.70 2.91
CA ASP A 240 16.82 -12.38 2.84
C ASP A 240 16.88 -11.79 4.25
N GLU A 241 18.10 -11.63 4.76
CA GLU A 241 18.38 -11.03 6.08
C GLU A 241 18.84 -9.57 5.96
N ALA A 242 19.02 -9.05 4.74
CA ALA A 242 19.52 -7.70 4.50
C ALA A 242 18.41 -6.64 4.57
N HIS A 243 17.16 -7.04 4.36
CA HIS A 243 16.02 -6.12 4.28
C HIS A 243 14.89 -6.56 5.21
N TYR A 244 14.03 -5.60 5.56
CA TYR A 244 12.87 -5.84 6.41
C TYR A 244 11.62 -6.04 5.58
N TYR A 245 10.90 -7.12 5.85
CA TYR A 245 9.65 -7.42 5.15
C TYR A 245 8.53 -7.66 6.17
N SER A 246 7.52 -6.79 6.15
CA SER A 246 6.37 -6.92 7.05
C SER A 246 5.42 -8.01 6.55
N PRO A 247 5.00 -8.98 7.39
CA PRO A 247 4.15 -10.10 6.98
C PRO A 247 2.65 -9.72 6.88
N GLU A 248 2.33 -8.49 6.50
CA GLU A 248 0.97 -7.94 6.51
C GLU A 248 0.03 -8.71 5.58
N ALA A 249 0.48 -9.00 4.35
CA ALA A 249 -0.28 -9.77 3.37
C ALA A 249 -0.36 -11.25 3.75
N GLU A 250 0.67 -11.81 4.39
CA GLU A 250 0.64 -13.17 4.95
C GLU A 250 -0.49 -13.34 5.97
N LEU A 251 -0.61 -12.40 6.92
CA LEU A 251 -1.68 -12.42 7.92
C LEU A 251 -3.06 -12.35 7.26
N ALA A 252 -3.21 -11.55 6.20
CA ALA A 252 -4.47 -11.44 5.46
C ALA A 252 -4.82 -12.70 4.68
N VAL A 253 -3.85 -13.36 4.01
CA VAL A 253 -4.12 -14.60 3.28
C VAL A 253 -4.39 -15.78 4.21
N GLU A 254 -3.74 -15.83 5.38
CA GLU A 254 -4.02 -16.80 6.44
C GLU A 254 -5.45 -16.61 6.98
N LEU A 255 -5.88 -15.37 7.21
CA LEU A 255 -7.23 -15.05 7.68
C LEU A 255 -8.33 -15.58 6.73
N VAL A 256 -8.08 -15.58 5.42
CA VAL A 256 -9.05 -16.08 4.42
C VAL A 256 -8.83 -17.54 4.00
N GLY A 257 -7.79 -18.20 4.50
CA GLY A 257 -7.47 -19.60 4.20
C GLY A 257 -6.86 -19.84 2.81
N LEU A 258 -6.13 -18.86 2.26
CA LEU A 258 -5.52 -18.94 0.93
C LEU A 258 -3.98 -19.05 0.96
N GLU A 259 -3.40 -19.41 2.11
CA GLU A 259 -1.94 -19.48 2.33
C GLU A 259 -1.19 -20.48 1.43
N SER A 260 -1.90 -21.37 0.74
CA SER A 260 -1.31 -22.31 -0.23
C SER A 260 -1.15 -21.73 -1.64
N ILE A 261 -1.91 -20.69 -1.99
CA ILE A 261 -1.89 -20.04 -3.31
C ILE A 261 -0.65 -19.12 -3.41
N PRO A 262 0.03 -19.01 -4.57
CA PRO A 262 1.14 -18.06 -4.73
C PRO A 262 0.68 -16.61 -4.50
N MET A 263 1.58 -15.77 -4.00
CA MET A 263 1.31 -14.36 -3.76
C MET A 263 2.43 -13.47 -4.29
N ILE A 264 2.05 -12.44 -5.03
CA ILE A 264 2.91 -11.28 -5.32
C ILE A 264 2.33 -10.10 -4.53
N GLY A 265 2.99 -9.81 -3.40
CA GLY A 265 2.75 -8.63 -2.55
C GLY A 265 3.91 -7.64 -2.63
N SER A 266 3.89 -6.57 -1.84
CA SER A 266 4.91 -5.52 -1.97
C SER A 266 6.32 -6.00 -1.64
N GLY A 267 6.48 -6.91 -0.68
CA GLY A 267 7.79 -7.48 -0.33
C GLY A 267 8.38 -8.39 -1.41
N ARG A 268 7.53 -9.04 -2.22
CA ARG A 268 7.97 -9.79 -3.41
C ARG A 268 8.56 -8.85 -4.45
N THR A 269 7.89 -7.72 -4.70
CA THR A 269 8.38 -6.72 -5.65
C THR A 269 9.57 -5.93 -5.11
N GLU A 270 9.65 -5.71 -3.80
CA GLU A 270 10.79 -5.08 -3.14
C GLU A 270 12.04 -5.97 -3.23
N TRP A 271 11.90 -7.27 -2.94
CA TRP A 271 12.98 -8.23 -3.16
C TRP A 271 13.49 -8.19 -4.61
N LEU A 272 12.56 -8.19 -5.59
CA LEU A 272 12.95 -8.09 -6.99
C LEU A 272 13.73 -6.81 -7.28
N ALA A 273 13.28 -5.66 -6.76
CA ALA A 273 13.97 -4.39 -6.94
C ALA A 273 15.41 -4.43 -6.41
N TRP A 274 15.64 -5.08 -5.27
CA TRP A 274 16.97 -5.27 -4.71
C TRP A 274 17.85 -6.18 -5.57
N GLU A 275 17.31 -7.27 -6.09
CA GLU A 275 18.03 -8.17 -7.00
C GLU A 275 18.39 -7.49 -8.33
N THR A 276 17.56 -6.56 -8.81
CA THR A 276 17.75 -5.89 -10.11
C THR A 276 18.36 -4.49 -10.02
N GLY A 277 18.52 -3.94 -8.81
CA GLY A 277 19.03 -2.59 -8.57
C GLY A 277 18.04 -1.47 -8.90
N ASP A 278 16.74 -1.76 -8.89
CA ASP A 278 15.66 -0.77 -9.10
C ASP A 278 15.17 -0.15 -7.78
N ASP A 279 14.29 0.85 -7.87
CA ASP A 279 13.58 1.40 -6.71
C ASP A 279 12.36 0.51 -6.36
N PRO A 280 12.28 -0.07 -5.15
CA PRO A 280 11.13 -0.87 -4.71
C PRO A 280 9.78 -0.20 -4.92
N ASN A 281 9.73 1.11 -4.70
CA ASN A 281 8.49 1.87 -4.77
C ASN A 281 7.96 2.01 -6.20
N SER A 282 8.81 1.78 -7.20
CA SER A 282 8.46 1.83 -8.61
C SER A 282 7.87 0.51 -9.14
N LEU A 283 8.01 -0.60 -8.40
CA LEU A 283 7.57 -1.93 -8.82
C LEU A 283 6.23 -2.37 -8.18
N ILE A 284 5.68 -1.59 -7.25
CA ILE A 284 4.39 -1.86 -6.61
C ILE A 284 3.23 -1.39 -7.50
N LYS A 285 2.00 -1.92 -7.29
CA LYS A 285 0.81 -1.51 -8.03
C LYS A 285 0.73 0.03 -8.14
N PRO A 286 0.36 0.58 -9.31
CA PRO A 286 -0.11 -0.10 -10.52
C PRO A 286 1.00 -0.48 -11.52
N ALA A 287 2.27 -0.63 -11.10
CA ALA A 287 3.35 -0.99 -12.01
C ALA A 287 3.07 -2.30 -12.78
N LEU A 288 3.38 -2.31 -14.07
CA LEU A 288 3.13 -3.45 -14.96
C LEU A 288 3.85 -4.72 -14.52
N ILE A 289 5.05 -4.56 -13.95
CA ILE A 289 5.87 -5.69 -13.47
C ILE A 289 5.15 -6.49 -12.39
N HIS A 290 4.37 -5.83 -11.53
CA HIS A 290 3.64 -6.49 -10.45
C HIS A 290 2.54 -7.40 -11.03
N ALA A 291 1.73 -6.88 -11.95
CA ALA A 291 0.67 -7.65 -12.61
C ALA A 291 1.25 -8.80 -13.46
N LEU A 292 2.35 -8.55 -14.18
CA LEU A 292 3.00 -9.57 -15.00
C LEU A 292 3.67 -10.65 -14.14
N ALA A 293 4.27 -10.29 -13.01
CA ALA A 293 4.83 -11.25 -12.06
C ALA A 293 3.74 -12.14 -11.45
N ALA A 294 2.57 -11.58 -11.14
CA ALA A 294 1.42 -12.34 -10.66
C ALA A 294 0.94 -13.34 -11.73
N ILE A 295 0.86 -12.94 -13.00
CA ILE A 295 0.55 -13.84 -14.12
C ILE A 295 1.59 -14.97 -14.21
N GLY A 296 2.88 -14.65 -14.15
CA GLY A 296 3.97 -15.62 -14.17
C GLY A 296 3.88 -16.63 -13.02
N ALA A 297 3.70 -16.13 -11.79
CA ALA A 297 3.60 -16.94 -10.58
C ALA A 297 2.35 -17.81 -10.57
N ALA A 298 1.22 -17.34 -11.11
CA ALA A 298 0.04 -18.17 -11.28
C ALA A 298 0.30 -19.37 -12.22
N ILE A 299 1.15 -19.20 -13.24
CA ILE A 299 1.47 -20.25 -14.21
C ILE A 299 2.45 -21.28 -13.62
N SER A 300 3.52 -20.82 -12.98
CA SER A 300 4.58 -21.69 -12.42
C SER A 300 4.27 -22.24 -11.03
N GLU A 301 3.40 -21.58 -10.27
CA GLU A 301 3.28 -21.74 -8.82
C GLU A 301 4.57 -21.41 -8.06
N ASP A 302 5.45 -20.63 -8.71
CA ASP A 302 6.74 -20.20 -8.20
C ASP A 302 6.88 -18.68 -8.33
N GLU A 303 6.93 -18.01 -7.19
CA GLU A 303 6.92 -16.55 -7.06
C GLU A 303 8.19 -15.93 -7.68
N VAL A 304 9.36 -16.53 -7.41
CA VAL A 304 10.67 -16.06 -7.91
C VAL A 304 10.73 -16.11 -9.43
N SER A 305 10.36 -17.24 -10.04
CA SER A 305 10.36 -17.41 -11.49
C SER A 305 9.37 -16.45 -12.16
N GLY A 306 8.23 -16.18 -11.54
CA GLY A 306 7.27 -15.19 -12.00
C GLY A 306 7.85 -13.77 -12.03
N LEU A 307 8.48 -13.35 -10.93
CA LEU A 307 9.14 -12.04 -10.78
C LEU A 307 10.27 -11.84 -11.79
N MET A 308 11.20 -12.80 -11.86
CA MET A 308 12.35 -12.72 -12.76
C MET A 308 11.95 -12.74 -14.25
N ALA A 309 10.91 -13.51 -14.61
CA ALA A 309 10.39 -13.52 -15.96
C ALA A 309 9.72 -12.18 -16.32
N ALA A 310 9.00 -11.56 -15.39
CA ALA A 310 8.38 -10.26 -15.59
C ALA A 310 9.42 -9.15 -15.84
N ASP A 311 10.49 -9.12 -15.04
CA ASP A 311 11.61 -8.19 -15.23
C ASP A 311 12.27 -8.37 -16.60
N MET A 312 12.61 -9.61 -16.96
CA MET A 312 13.23 -9.95 -18.23
C MET A 312 12.37 -9.51 -19.43
N PHE A 313 11.06 -9.74 -19.35
CA PHE A 313 10.14 -9.36 -20.41
C PHE A 313 10.03 -7.85 -20.56
N LEU A 314 9.80 -7.11 -19.46
CA LEU A 314 9.58 -5.66 -19.54
C LEU A 314 10.87 -4.90 -19.91
N LYS A 315 12.04 -5.36 -19.46
CA LYS A 315 13.31 -4.70 -19.78
C LYS A 315 13.90 -5.09 -21.13
N LYS A 316 13.73 -6.34 -21.56
CA LYS A 316 14.42 -6.88 -22.74
C LYS A 316 13.51 -7.37 -23.85
N GLY A 317 12.18 -7.41 -23.64
CA GLY A 317 11.23 -7.95 -24.60
C GLY A 317 11.39 -9.46 -24.83
N ILE A 318 11.86 -10.20 -23.82
CA ILE A 318 12.09 -11.65 -23.94
C ILE A 318 11.08 -12.39 -23.07
N LEU A 319 10.22 -13.20 -23.70
CA LEU A 319 9.39 -14.18 -23.00
C LEU A 319 10.29 -15.32 -22.50
N SER A 320 10.49 -15.39 -21.18
CA SER A 320 11.32 -16.41 -20.53
C SER A 320 10.60 -17.05 -19.34
N GLY A 321 11.13 -18.18 -18.86
CA GLY A 321 10.57 -18.89 -17.70
C GLY A 321 9.07 -19.18 -17.87
N PRO A 322 8.23 -18.97 -16.85
CA PRO A 322 6.80 -19.25 -16.93
C PRO A 322 6.05 -18.46 -18.02
N LEU A 323 6.54 -17.29 -18.43
CA LEU A 323 5.89 -16.51 -19.47
C LEU A 323 6.09 -17.12 -20.87
N SER A 324 7.17 -17.88 -21.08
CA SER A 324 7.39 -18.60 -22.34
C SER A 324 6.37 -19.72 -22.56
N ASP A 325 5.79 -20.27 -21.48
CA ASP A 325 4.74 -21.29 -21.56
C ASP A 325 3.43 -20.75 -22.14
N LEU A 326 3.27 -19.44 -22.28
CA LEU A 326 2.07 -18.82 -22.86
C LEU A 326 2.07 -18.83 -24.39
N VAL A 327 3.23 -19.03 -25.04
CA VAL A 327 3.33 -18.99 -26.50
C VAL A 327 2.48 -20.11 -27.12
N GLY A 328 1.58 -19.74 -28.03
CA GLY A 328 0.67 -20.67 -28.69
C GLY A 328 -0.45 -21.22 -27.78
N LYS A 329 -0.70 -20.59 -26.63
CA LYS A 329 -1.80 -20.94 -25.72
C LYS A 329 -2.74 -19.74 -25.50
N ASP A 330 -3.98 -20.06 -25.16
CA ASP A 330 -4.97 -19.03 -24.80
C ASP A 330 -4.79 -18.66 -23.33
N LEU A 331 -4.63 -17.38 -23.05
CA LEU A 331 -4.58 -16.82 -21.71
C LEU A 331 -5.89 -16.09 -21.39
N PHE A 332 -6.57 -16.53 -20.34
CA PHE A 332 -7.75 -15.86 -19.82
C PHE A 332 -7.50 -15.43 -18.38
N VAL A 333 -7.47 -14.12 -18.15
CA VAL A 333 -7.23 -13.55 -16.82
C VAL A 333 -8.52 -12.97 -16.29
N THR A 334 -8.94 -13.44 -15.13
CA THR A 334 -9.97 -12.81 -14.32
C THR A 334 -9.30 -12.03 -13.20
N VAL A 335 -9.52 -10.72 -13.12
CA VAL A 335 -9.00 -9.88 -12.03
C VAL A 335 -10.14 -9.46 -11.11
N PHE A 336 -9.95 -9.65 -9.81
CA PHE A 336 -10.88 -9.23 -8.76
C PHE A 336 -10.22 -8.13 -7.94
N GLU A 337 -10.71 -6.91 -8.08
CA GLU A 337 -9.97 -5.72 -7.67
C GLU A 337 -10.92 -4.56 -7.36
N ASP A 338 -10.52 -3.71 -6.42
CA ASP A 338 -11.28 -2.53 -6.02
C ASP A 338 -10.72 -1.22 -6.65
N SER A 339 -9.52 -1.28 -7.23
CA SER A 339 -8.81 -0.17 -7.89
C SER A 339 -8.85 -0.25 -9.42
N ALA A 340 -9.35 0.82 -10.05
CA ALA A 340 -9.37 0.96 -11.51
C ALA A 340 -7.96 0.92 -12.14
N ARG A 341 -6.97 1.56 -11.49
CA ARG A 341 -5.58 1.62 -12.00
C ARG A 341 -4.92 0.25 -12.02
N SER A 342 -5.24 -0.61 -11.06
CA SER A 342 -4.75 -1.99 -11.02
C SER A 342 -5.35 -2.84 -12.14
N ILE A 343 -6.63 -2.62 -12.49
CA ILE A 343 -7.27 -3.30 -13.63
C ILE A 343 -6.65 -2.83 -14.95
N GLU A 344 -6.41 -1.52 -15.08
CA GLU A 344 -5.76 -0.92 -16.25
C GLU A 344 -4.36 -1.51 -16.47
N SER A 345 -3.56 -1.69 -15.40
CA SER A 345 -2.22 -2.27 -15.52
C SER A 345 -2.25 -3.73 -15.98
N VAL A 346 -3.21 -4.53 -15.52
CA VAL A 346 -3.43 -5.90 -16.03
C VAL A 346 -3.82 -5.86 -17.51
N SER A 347 -4.73 -4.97 -17.90
CA SER A 347 -5.14 -4.79 -19.30
C SER A 347 -3.96 -4.44 -20.21
N GLU A 348 -3.09 -3.54 -19.76
CA GLU A 348 -1.88 -3.12 -20.48
C GLU A 348 -0.88 -4.27 -20.61
N VAL A 349 -0.61 -5.01 -19.54
CA VAL A 349 0.23 -6.22 -19.58
C VAL A 349 -0.30 -7.23 -20.59
N LEU A 350 -1.61 -7.48 -20.62
CA LEU A 350 -2.22 -8.38 -21.59
C LEU A 350 -2.10 -7.86 -23.03
N GLY A 351 -2.12 -6.54 -23.22
CA GLY A 351 -1.79 -5.89 -24.49
C GLY A 351 -0.38 -6.19 -24.95
N LEU A 352 0.61 -5.97 -24.08
CA LEU A 352 2.01 -6.29 -24.36
C LEU A 352 2.19 -7.77 -24.70
N LEU A 353 1.56 -8.68 -23.97
CA LEU A 353 1.63 -10.11 -24.27
C LEU A 353 1.05 -10.46 -25.66
N ARG A 354 -0.03 -9.78 -26.10
CA ARG A 354 -0.60 -9.97 -27.45
C ARG A 354 0.36 -9.52 -28.54
N ASP A 355 1.08 -8.42 -28.32
CA ASP A 355 2.08 -7.93 -29.27
C ASP A 355 3.23 -8.94 -29.46
N PHE A 356 3.43 -9.84 -28.49
CA PHE A 356 4.37 -10.95 -28.52
C PHE A 356 3.72 -12.31 -28.87
N GLY A 357 2.50 -12.30 -29.42
CA GLY A 357 1.84 -13.49 -29.98
C GLY A 357 1.12 -14.38 -28.96
N VAL A 358 0.88 -13.89 -27.74
CA VAL A 358 0.03 -14.59 -26.75
C VAL A 358 -1.42 -14.16 -26.94
N GLU A 359 -2.31 -15.09 -27.29
CA GLU A 359 -3.74 -14.81 -27.34
C GLU A 359 -4.29 -14.61 -25.92
N SER A 360 -4.59 -13.37 -25.54
CA SER A 360 -5.01 -13.03 -24.17
C SER A 360 -6.35 -12.31 -24.10
N ARG A 361 -7.13 -12.58 -23.04
CA ARG A 361 -8.42 -11.93 -22.74
C ARG A 361 -8.52 -11.58 -21.26
N LEU A 362 -9.14 -10.43 -20.98
CA LEU A 362 -9.42 -9.93 -19.63
C LEU A 362 -10.89 -10.09 -19.28
N CYS A 363 -11.15 -10.55 -18.05
CA CYS A 363 -12.43 -10.44 -17.36
C CYS A 363 -12.21 -9.65 -16.08
N ALA A 364 -12.53 -8.35 -16.09
CA ALA A 364 -12.38 -7.49 -14.94
C ALA A 364 -13.63 -7.51 -14.05
N LYS A 365 -13.45 -7.83 -12.77
CA LYS A 365 -14.50 -7.88 -11.74
C LYS A 365 -14.18 -6.84 -10.67
N GLY A 366 -14.88 -5.71 -10.74
CA GLY A 366 -14.69 -4.57 -9.84
C GLY A 366 -15.52 -4.74 -8.57
N ILE A 367 -14.87 -4.72 -7.41
CA ILE A 367 -15.56 -4.85 -6.10
C ILE A 367 -15.65 -3.48 -5.44
N ALA A 368 -16.85 -2.92 -5.35
CA ALA A 368 -17.07 -1.63 -4.69
C ALA A 368 -18.54 -1.36 -4.39
N VAL A 369 -18.82 -0.77 -3.23
CA VAL A 369 -20.15 -0.21 -2.90
C VAL A 369 -20.23 1.30 -3.13
N ASP A 370 -19.09 2.00 -3.02
CA ASP A 370 -19.03 3.46 -3.20
C ASP A 370 -19.29 3.89 -4.65
N ARG A 371 -20.02 5.00 -4.82
CA ARG A 371 -20.47 5.48 -6.13
C ARG A 371 -19.31 5.96 -7.00
N GLU A 372 -18.34 6.67 -6.44
CA GLU A 372 -17.21 7.19 -7.20
C GLU A 372 -16.28 6.06 -7.64
N LYS A 373 -15.96 5.14 -6.72
CA LYS A 373 -15.16 3.95 -7.00
C LYS A 373 -15.80 3.06 -8.08
N ARG A 374 -17.10 2.80 -7.98
CA ARG A 374 -17.87 2.06 -9.01
C ARG A 374 -17.80 2.73 -10.39
N ARG A 375 -17.88 4.07 -10.45
CA ARG A 375 -17.75 4.82 -11.71
C ARG A 375 -16.37 4.63 -12.33
N LEU A 376 -15.31 4.71 -11.54
CA LEU A 376 -13.93 4.52 -12.01
C LEU A 376 -13.68 3.08 -12.49
N LEU A 377 -14.12 2.09 -11.72
CA LEU A 377 -14.01 0.67 -12.08
C LEU A 377 -14.76 0.34 -13.39
N SER A 378 -15.97 0.87 -13.55
CA SER A 378 -16.73 0.69 -14.79
C SER A 378 -16.05 1.37 -15.99
N ALA A 379 -15.43 2.53 -15.80
CA ALA A 379 -14.66 3.19 -16.86
C ALA A 379 -13.41 2.39 -17.27
N ALA A 380 -12.81 1.65 -16.33
CA ALA A 380 -11.73 0.68 -16.60
C ALA A 380 -12.24 -0.65 -17.23
N GLY A 381 -13.53 -0.76 -17.55
CA GLY A 381 -14.12 -1.92 -18.22
C GLY A 381 -14.54 -3.06 -17.29
N ALA A 382 -14.59 -2.83 -15.97
CA ALA A 382 -14.97 -3.84 -15.01
C ALA A 382 -16.49 -4.07 -14.95
N THR A 383 -16.88 -5.34 -14.79
CA THR A 383 -18.23 -5.68 -14.31
C THR A 383 -18.25 -5.50 -12.80
N LEU A 384 -19.26 -4.78 -12.30
CA LEU A 384 -19.31 -4.34 -10.91
C LEU A 384 -20.06 -5.33 -10.02
N PHE A 385 -19.49 -5.60 -8.85
CA PHE A 385 -20.09 -6.40 -7.80
C PHE A 385 -19.95 -5.69 -6.46
N ASP A 386 -20.91 -5.94 -5.55
CA ASP A 386 -20.88 -5.36 -4.21
C ASP A 386 -19.94 -6.15 -3.29
N ASP A 387 -19.72 -7.44 -3.58
CA ASP A 387 -18.81 -8.32 -2.85
C ASP A 387 -18.19 -9.40 -3.77
N ILE A 388 -17.06 -9.96 -3.31
CA ILE A 388 -16.28 -10.97 -4.02
C ILE A 388 -17.02 -12.30 -4.21
N ASN A 389 -17.96 -12.65 -3.33
CA ASN A 389 -18.65 -13.93 -3.39
C ASN A 389 -19.65 -13.97 -4.55
N LEU A 390 -20.34 -12.86 -4.81
CA LEU A 390 -21.14 -12.69 -6.02
C LEU A 390 -20.26 -12.68 -7.27
N ALA A 391 -19.09 -12.06 -7.20
CA ALA A 391 -18.16 -11.99 -8.31
C ALA A 391 -17.62 -13.38 -8.70
N ILE A 392 -17.29 -14.27 -7.76
CA ILE A 392 -16.77 -15.63 -8.05
C ILE A 392 -17.82 -16.57 -8.68
N THR A 393 -19.11 -16.29 -8.46
CA THR A 393 -20.20 -17.15 -8.94
C THR A 393 -20.73 -16.78 -10.33
N ASN A 394 -20.39 -15.60 -10.84
CA ASN A 394 -20.71 -15.11 -12.20
C ASN A 394 -19.49 -15.17 -13.10
#